data_AF-A0A353IKZ6-F1
#
_entry.id   AF-A0A353IKZ6-F1
#
_cell.length_a   1.000
_cell.length_b   1.000
_cell.length_c   1.000
_cell.angle_alpha   90.00
_cell.angle_beta   90.00
_cell.angle_gamma   90.00
#
_symmetry.space_group_name_H-M   'P 1'
#
loop_
_entity.id
_entity.type
_entity.pdbx_description
1 polymer ?
#
loop_
_entity_poly.entity_id
_entity_poly.type
_entity_poly.pdbx_seq_one_letter_code
_entity_poly.pdbx_strand_id
1 'polypeptide(L)'
;EQRLDSQIQGKIQSGIESALANGAAPSADAKSVEGLKTEVADLNAKLKALTEATLTTDDGSKLKPEISALERRLGAIETMLPSLAEEIDAENAQTKRANLAIAFSGLREAVNAGRPFATELTTMSALSPDSDDLADLIEYEDTGIPTAPMLTASFGLLRDEALAAPSDSEPDLLGRLLGSAQSLVKVRRIGERTEGNGPDAILARAGAQLKAGKLHEAVKEVEQLDGPPARIFGPWIDDALTRLDANSALQRLQDALLVSLVGSGSGGKPAAEPKDEETE
;
A
#
# COMPACT_ATOMS: atom_id res chain seq x y z
N GLU A 1 -4.12 -44.16 -38.75
CA GLU A 1 -3.38 -44.03 -37.48
C GLU A 1 -2.39 -42.86 -37.51
N GLN A 2 -1.24 -42.91 -38.20
CA GLN A 2 -0.23 -41.81 -38.18
C GLN A 2 -0.73 -40.39 -38.53
N ARG A 3 -1.69 -40.24 -39.46
CA ARG A 3 -2.23 -38.92 -39.83
C ARG A 3 -3.11 -38.27 -38.76
N LEU A 4 -3.80 -39.09 -37.96
CA LEU A 4 -4.70 -38.61 -36.91
C LEU A 4 -3.90 -38.20 -35.67
N ASP A 5 -2.87 -38.99 -35.33
CA ASP A 5 -1.90 -38.65 -34.30
C ASP A 5 -1.15 -37.35 -34.60
N SER A 6 -0.63 -37.17 -35.82
CA SER A 6 0.00 -35.90 -36.21
C SER A 6 -0.95 -34.69 -36.15
N GLN A 7 -2.24 -34.87 -36.45
CA GLN A 7 -3.21 -33.77 -36.38
C GLN A 7 -3.56 -33.38 -34.95
N ILE A 8 -3.72 -34.36 -34.05
CA ILE A 8 -4.02 -34.12 -32.64
C ILE A 8 -2.79 -33.50 -31.96
N GLN A 9 -1.61 -34.04 -32.21
CA GLN A 9 -0.35 -33.53 -31.67
C GLN A 9 -0.04 -32.13 -32.21
N GLY A 10 -0.34 -31.87 -33.48
CA GLY A 10 -0.24 -30.54 -34.09
C GLY A 10 -1.22 -29.52 -33.50
N LYS A 11 -2.46 -29.90 -33.17
CA LYS A 11 -3.43 -29.01 -32.52
C LYS A 11 -3.08 -28.68 -31.07
N ILE A 12 -2.56 -29.67 -30.33
CA ILE A 12 -2.10 -29.45 -28.96
C ILE A 12 -0.87 -28.57 -28.97
N GLN A 13 0.10 -28.85 -29.84
CA GLN A 13 1.30 -28.02 -30.00
C GLN A 13 0.93 -26.60 -30.45
N SER A 14 -0.01 -26.44 -31.40
CA SER A 14 -0.44 -25.11 -31.84
C SER A 14 -1.26 -24.37 -30.79
N GLY A 15 -2.01 -25.08 -29.93
CA GLY A 15 -2.72 -24.49 -28.80
C GLY A 15 -1.78 -24.01 -27.71
N ILE A 16 -0.74 -24.80 -27.42
CA ILE A 16 0.36 -24.43 -26.52
C ILE A 16 1.17 -23.27 -27.11
N GLU A 17 1.59 -23.35 -28.37
CA GLU A 17 2.32 -22.27 -29.05
C GLU A 17 1.48 -21.01 -29.23
N SER A 18 0.16 -21.09 -29.43
CA SER A 18 -0.71 -19.90 -29.46
C SER A 18 -0.87 -19.28 -28.07
N ALA A 19 -0.89 -20.09 -27.01
CA ALA A 19 -0.87 -19.59 -25.64
C ALA A 19 0.48 -18.94 -25.28
N LEU A 20 1.59 -19.47 -25.79
CA LEU A 20 2.94 -18.93 -25.61
C LEU A 20 3.23 -17.71 -26.50
N ALA A 21 2.73 -17.67 -27.74
CA ALA A 21 2.95 -16.58 -28.70
C ALA A 21 2.08 -15.34 -28.43
N ASN A 22 0.94 -15.50 -27.75
CA ASN A 22 0.15 -14.39 -27.21
C ASN A 22 0.76 -13.79 -25.93
N GLY A 23 1.97 -14.20 -25.52
CA GLY A 23 2.70 -13.74 -24.34
C GLY A 23 3.17 -12.27 -24.34
N ALA A 24 2.54 -11.40 -25.14
CA ALA A 24 2.66 -9.95 -25.00
C ALA A 24 1.46 -9.39 -24.21
N ALA A 25 1.48 -9.65 -22.89
CA ALA A 25 0.65 -9.12 -21.78
C ALA A 25 -0.79 -9.65 -21.57
N PRO A 26 -1.31 -9.66 -20.32
CA PRO A 26 -0.77 -10.16 -19.04
C PRO A 26 -1.60 -11.35 -18.49
N SER A 27 -0.96 -12.20 -17.67
CA SER A 27 -1.51 -13.32 -16.87
C SER A 27 -2.41 -14.34 -17.59
N ALA A 28 -2.05 -15.62 -17.54
CA ALA A 28 -3.04 -16.68 -17.69
C ALA A 28 -4.12 -16.47 -16.60
N ASP A 29 -5.28 -15.95 -17.00
CA ASP A 29 -6.38 -15.65 -16.08
C ASP A 29 -6.75 -16.90 -15.28
N ALA A 30 -6.96 -16.77 -13.96
CA ALA A 30 -7.53 -17.83 -13.13
C ALA A 30 -8.85 -18.38 -13.70
N LYS A 31 -9.60 -17.55 -14.45
CA LYS A 31 -10.79 -17.97 -15.21
C LYS A 31 -10.48 -18.97 -16.33
N SER A 32 -9.34 -18.86 -16.98
CA SER A 32 -8.90 -19.80 -18.03
C SER A 32 -8.52 -21.16 -17.44
N VAL A 33 -7.86 -21.17 -16.27
CA VAL A 33 -7.54 -22.40 -15.53
C VAL A 33 -8.81 -23.12 -15.08
N GLU A 34 -9.81 -22.38 -14.60
CA GLU A 34 -11.10 -22.94 -14.17
C GLU A 34 -11.92 -23.44 -15.36
N GLY A 35 -11.82 -22.76 -16.51
CA GLY A 35 -12.35 -23.25 -17.78
C GLY A 35 -11.71 -24.58 -18.20
N LEU A 36 -10.39 -24.69 -18.12
CA LEU A 36 -9.64 -25.92 -18.43
C LEU A 36 -10.01 -27.07 -17.48
N LYS A 37 -10.17 -26.82 -16.18
CA LYS A 37 -10.66 -27.82 -15.21
C LYS A 37 -12.03 -28.35 -15.61
N THR A 38 -12.93 -27.46 -16.00
CA THR A 38 -14.29 -27.82 -16.43
C THR A 38 -14.27 -28.64 -17.72
N GLU A 39 -13.47 -28.23 -18.71
CA GLU A 39 -13.35 -28.93 -19.99
C GLU A 39 -12.73 -30.33 -19.83
N VAL A 40 -11.73 -30.48 -18.95
CA VAL A 40 -11.13 -31.78 -18.62
C VAL A 40 -12.15 -32.71 -17.95
N ALA A 41 -12.96 -32.20 -17.03
CA ALA A 41 -14.04 -32.96 -16.39
C ALA A 41 -15.11 -33.42 -17.40
N ASP A 42 -15.51 -32.54 -18.32
CA ASP A 42 -16.46 -32.86 -19.40
C ASP A 42 -15.91 -33.90 -20.38
N LEU A 43 -14.62 -33.80 -20.74
CA LEU A 43 -13.94 -34.77 -21.58
C LEU A 43 -13.85 -36.14 -20.89
N ASN A 44 -13.62 -36.17 -19.57
CA ASN A 44 -13.62 -37.40 -18.80
C ASN A 44 -14.98 -38.09 -18.79
N ALA A 45 -16.05 -37.31 -18.56
CA ALA A 45 -17.42 -37.83 -18.62
C ALA A 45 -17.77 -38.39 -20.01
N LYS A 46 -17.39 -37.70 -21.09
CA LYS A 46 -17.61 -38.16 -22.47
C LYS A 46 -16.79 -39.42 -22.80
N LEU A 47 -15.54 -39.49 -22.35
CA LEU A 47 -14.66 -40.63 -22.57
C LEU A 47 -15.19 -41.88 -21.85
N LYS A 48 -15.70 -41.73 -20.63
CA LYS A 48 -16.36 -42.81 -19.90
C LYS A 48 -17.60 -43.33 -20.62
N ALA A 49 -18.47 -42.42 -21.09
CA ALA A 49 -19.67 -42.79 -21.86
C ALA A 49 -19.32 -43.51 -23.19
N LEU A 50 -18.26 -43.05 -23.87
CA LEU A 50 -17.78 -43.68 -25.11
C LEU A 50 -17.23 -45.09 -24.86
N THR A 51 -16.53 -45.29 -23.74
CA THR A 51 -16.01 -46.59 -23.30
C THR A 51 -17.14 -47.57 -23.02
N GLU A 52 -18.16 -47.13 -22.30
CA GLU A 52 -19.37 -47.91 -22.01
C GLU A 52 -20.13 -48.31 -23.29
N ALA A 53 -20.27 -47.40 -24.25
CA ALA A 53 -20.93 -47.68 -25.53
C ALA A 53 -20.12 -48.68 -26.40
N THR A 54 -18.79 -48.57 -26.41
CA THR A 54 -17.89 -49.38 -27.24
C THR A 54 -17.76 -50.83 -26.74
N LEU A 55 -18.01 -51.07 -25.45
CA LEU A 55 -18.06 -52.42 -24.86
C LEU A 55 -19.23 -53.28 -25.38
N THR A 56 -20.23 -52.66 -26.02
CA THR A 56 -21.45 -53.34 -26.51
C THR A 56 -21.47 -53.65 -28.01
N THR A 57 -20.41 -53.31 -28.74
CA THR A 57 -20.31 -53.43 -30.21
C THR A 57 -19.17 -54.36 -30.67
N ASP A 58 -19.35 -55.08 -31.79
CA ASP A 58 -18.36 -56.02 -32.34
C ASP A 58 -17.03 -55.34 -32.76
N ASP A 59 -17.05 -54.04 -33.09
CA ASP A 59 -15.85 -53.24 -33.36
C ASP A 59 -15.08 -52.84 -32.08
N GLY A 60 -15.59 -53.18 -30.90
CA GLY A 60 -15.00 -52.82 -29.61
C GLY A 60 -13.58 -53.36 -29.39
N SER A 61 -13.19 -54.44 -30.07
CA SER A 61 -11.81 -54.95 -30.01
C SER A 61 -10.79 -54.08 -30.75
N LYS A 62 -11.21 -53.28 -31.74
CA LYS A 62 -10.34 -52.36 -32.49
C LYS A 62 -10.20 -50.99 -31.81
N LEU A 63 -11.27 -50.52 -31.15
CA LEU A 63 -11.33 -49.19 -30.53
C LEU A 63 -10.82 -49.17 -29.07
N LYS A 64 -10.84 -50.31 -28.36
CA LYS A 64 -10.28 -50.46 -27.01
C LYS A 64 -8.87 -49.88 -26.81
N PRO A 65 -7.87 -50.19 -27.65
CA PRO A 65 -6.51 -49.66 -27.46
C PRO A 65 -6.44 -48.14 -27.60
N GLU A 66 -7.25 -47.54 -28.49
CA GLU A 66 -7.32 -46.08 -28.67
C GLU A 66 -7.97 -45.40 -27.46
N ILE A 67 -9.08 -45.94 -26.97
CA ILE A 67 -9.77 -45.45 -25.76
C ILE A 67 -8.84 -45.50 -24.53
N SER A 68 -8.14 -46.62 -24.32
CA SER A 68 -7.18 -46.72 -23.21
C SER A 68 -5.95 -45.83 -23.38
N ALA A 69 -5.61 -45.40 -24.60
CA ALA A 69 -4.60 -44.37 -24.82
C ALA A 69 -5.12 -42.96 -24.47
N LEU A 70 -6.38 -42.66 -24.80
CA LEU A 70 -7.07 -41.42 -24.42
C LEU A 70 -7.23 -41.31 -22.89
N GLU A 71 -7.63 -42.39 -22.21
CA GLU A 71 -7.78 -42.43 -20.75
C GLU A 71 -6.46 -42.13 -20.03
N ARG A 72 -5.36 -42.72 -20.49
CA ARG A 72 -4.02 -42.46 -19.94
C ARG A 72 -3.57 -41.02 -20.14
N ARG A 73 -3.84 -40.44 -21.32
CA ARG A 73 -3.51 -39.03 -21.60
C ARG A 73 -4.35 -38.07 -20.77
N LEU A 74 -5.64 -38.37 -20.59
CA LEU A 74 -6.53 -37.56 -19.78
C LEU A 74 -6.14 -37.61 -18.30
N GLY A 75 -5.86 -38.79 -17.75
CA GLY A 75 -5.37 -38.93 -16.38
C GLY A 75 -4.04 -38.21 -16.13
N ALA A 76 -3.15 -38.17 -17.13
CA ALA A 76 -1.92 -37.37 -17.04
C ALA A 76 -2.22 -35.86 -16.97
N ILE A 77 -3.17 -35.35 -17.77
CA ILE A 77 -3.59 -33.94 -17.72
C ILE A 77 -4.26 -33.62 -16.38
N GLU A 78 -5.16 -34.48 -15.90
CA GLU A 78 -5.82 -34.34 -14.59
C GLU A 78 -4.82 -34.27 -13.43
N THR A 79 -3.69 -34.99 -13.55
CA THR A 79 -2.63 -34.98 -12.53
C THR A 79 -1.78 -33.70 -12.58
N MET A 80 -1.53 -33.14 -13.77
CA MET A 80 -0.69 -31.95 -13.94
C MET A 80 -1.45 -30.65 -13.66
N LEU A 81 -2.76 -30.62 -13.87
CA LEU A 81 -3.58 -29.43 -13.82
C LEU A 81 -3.58 -28.70 -12.45
N PRO A 82 -3.63 -29.41 -11.30
CA PRO A 82 -3.53 -28.76 -9.98
C PRO A 82 -2.18 -28.05 -9.78
N SER A 83 -1.07 -28.68 -10.18
CA SER A 83 0.27 -28.09 -10.06
C SER A 83 0.42 -26.84 -10.92
N LEU A 84 -0.11 -26.85 -12.13
CA LEU A 84 -0.10 -25.68 -13.02
C LEU A 84 -0.98 -24.55 -12.47
N ALA A 85 -2.13 -24.89 -11.88
CA ALA A 85 -2.99 -23.92 -11.22
C ALA A 85 -2.29 -23.24 -10.03
N GLU A 86 -1.60 -24.01 -9.19
CA GLU A 86 -0.81 -23.49 -8.07
C GLU A 86 0.32 -22.57 -8.53
N GLU A 87 1.02 -22.92 -9.62
CA GLU A 87 2.10 -22.10 -10.18
C GLU A 87 1.58 -20.77 -10.75
N ILE A 88 0.46 -20.80 -11.47
CA ILE A 88 -0.21 -19.60 -12.00
C ILE A 88 -0.70 -18.72 -10.84
N ASP A 89 -1.28 -19.29 -9.79
CA ASP A 89 -1.72 -18.53 -8.62
C ASP A 89 -0.55 -17.89 -7.88
N ALA A 90 0.58 -18.60 -7.77
CA ALA A 90 1.80 -18.06 -7.19
C ALA A 90 2.38 -16.90 -8.02
N GLU A 91 2.44 -17.04 -9.34
CA GLU A 91 2.89 -15.99 -10.27
C GLU A 91 1.97 -14.76 -10.23
N ASN A 92 0.65 -14.97 -10.21
CA ASN A 92 -0.34 -13.91 -10.10
C ASN A 92 -0.22 -13.18 -8.77
N ALA A 93 -0.01 -13.91 -7.66
CA ALA A 93 0.22 -13.31 -6.35
C ALA A 93 1.52 -12.50 -6.30
N GLN A 94 2.58 -12.96 -6.96
CA GLN A 94 3.84 -12.23 -7.07
C GLN A 94 3.68 -10.94 -7.90
N THR A 95 2.99 -11.02 -9.05
CA THR A 95 2.69 -9.87 -9.91
C THR A 95 1.84 -8.83 -9.17
N LYS A 96 0.82 -9.26 -8.43
CA LYS A 96 -0.02 -8.38 -7.61
C LYS A 96 0.82 -7.62 -6.59
N ARG A 97 1.74 -8.30 -5.89
CA ARG A 97 2.63 -7.67 -4.90
C ARG A 97 3.61 -6.68 -5.55
N ALA A 98 4.17 -7.01 -6.71
CA ALA A 98 5.03 -6.11 -7.45
C ALA A 98 4.29 -4.82 -7.86
N ASN A 99 3.07 -4.96 -8.40
CA ASN A 99 2.21 -3.82 -8.75
C ASN A 99 1.86 -2.97 -7.53
N LEU A 100 1.55 -3.60 -6.39
CA LEU A 100 1.25 -2.91 -5.15
C LEU A 100 2.45 -2.11 -4.62
N ALA A 101 3.67 -2.66 -4.71
CA ALA A 101 4.90 -1.96 -4.34
C ALA A 101 5.17 -0.73 -5.24
N ILE A 102 4.90 -0.84 -6.54
CA ILE A 102 5.01 0.27 -7.49
C ILE A 102 3.98 1.35 -7.16
N ALA A 103 2.71 0.96 -6.97
CA ALA A 103 1.63 1.88 -6.61
C ALA A 103 1.94 2.63 -5.29
N PHE A 104 2.42 1.91 -4.28
CA PHE A 104 2.86 2.50 -3.01
C PHE A 104 4.02 3.49 -3.19
N SER A 105 5.00 3.17 -4.04
CA SER A 105 6.10 4.09 -4.33
C SER A 105 5.58 5.40 -4.94
N GLY A 106 4.61 5.32 -5.85
CA GLY A 106 3.95 6.49 -6.42
C GLY A 106 3.21 7.32 -5.37
N LEU A 107 2.38 6.68 -4.54
CA LEU A 107 1.65 7.34 -3.45
C LEU A 107 2.61 8.06 -2.49
N ARG A 108 3.64 7.34 -2.03
CA ARG A 108 4.64 7.88 -1.12
C ARG A 108 5.37 9.08 -1.72
N GLU A 109 5.70 9.03 -3.01
CA GLU A 109 6.33 10.16 -3.69
C GLU A 109 5.41 11.39 -3.73
N ALA A 110 4.14 11.20 -4.09
CA ALA A 110 3.16 12.29 -4.17
C ALA A 110 2.91 12.94 -2.80
N VAL A 111 2.69 12.14 -1.75
CA VAL A 111 2.55 12.62 -0.36
C VAL A 111 3.82 13.34 0.11
N ASN A 112 5.01 12.80 -0.20
CA ASN A 112 6.26 13.45 0.18
C ASN A 112 6.51 14.76 -0.56
N ALA A 113 6.07 14.87 -1.81
CA ALA A 113 6.11 16.10 -2.59
C ALA A 113 5.02 17.11 -2.19
N GLY A 114 4.05 16.71 -1.37
CA GLY A 114 2.93 17.56 -0.94
C GLY A 114 2.00 17.96 -2.08
N ARG A 115 1.90 17.11 -3.11
CA ARG A 115 1.02 17.30 -4.27
C ARG A 115 -0.22 16.41 -4.14
N PRO A 116 -1.33 16.73 -4.83
CA PRO A 116 -2.51 15.87 -4.86
C PRO A 116 -2.16 14.44 -5.31
N PHE A 117 -2.86 13.44 -4.76
CA PHE A 117 -2.52 12.02 -4.90
C PHE A 117 -3.75 11.09 -5.08
N ALA A 118 -4.89 11.62 -5.50
CA ALA A 118 -6.11 10.86 -5.76
C ALA A 118 -5.93 9.70 -6.78
N THR A 119 -5.05 9.89 -7.77
CA THR A 119 -4.76 8.85 -8.79
C THR A 119 -4.04 7.66 -8.17
N GLU A 120 -3.07 7.94 -7.31
CA GLU A 120 -2.28 6.95 -6.58
C GLU A 120 -3.16 6.19 -5.58
N LEU A 121 -4.04 6.88 -4.86
CA LEU A 121 -5.03 6.25 -3.97
C LEU A 121 -6.00 5.34 -4.72
N THR A 122 -6.50 5.78 -5.87
CA THR A 122 -7.38 4.95 -6.72
C THR A 122 -6.66 3.67 -7.14
N THR A 123 -5.39 3.79 -7.55
CA THR A 123 -4.56 2.64 -7.97
C THR A 123 -4.31 1.69 -6.80
N MET A 124 -3.98 2.21 -5.62
CA MET A 124 -3.78 1.39 -4.42
C MET A 124 -5.07 0.68 -3.99
N SER A 125 -6.20 1.38 -4.00
CA SER A 125 -7.51 0.82 -3.64
C SER A 125 -7.95 -0.29 -4.59
N ALA A 126 -7.66 -0.15 -5.89
CA ALA A 126 -7.93 -1.20 -6.88
C ALA A 126 -7.10 -2.48 -6.65
N LEU A 127 -5.89 -2.34 -6.11
CA LEU A 127 -5.00 -3.48 -5.84
C LEU A 127 -5.20 -4.07 -4.44
N SER A 128 -5.68 -3.29 -3.49
CA SER A 128 -5.84 -3.65 -2.08
C SER A 128 -7.10 -3.03 -1.46
N PRO A 129 -8.30 -3.53 -1.81
CA PRO A 129 -9.58 -2.94 -1.39
C PRO A 129 -9.86 -3.03 0.12
N ASP A 130 -9.20 -3.94 0.84
CA ASP A 130 -9.42 -4.19 2.28
C ASP A 130 -8.44 -3.41 3.18
N SER A 131 -7.73 -2.40 2.65
CA SER A 131 -6.73 -1.64 3.41
C SER A 131 -7.36 -0.44 4.11
N ASP A 132 -7.55 -0.57 5.43
CA ASP A 132 -8.00 0.54 6.29
C ASP A 132 -6.95 1.67 6.41
N ASP A 133 -5.67 1.37 6.14
CA ASP A 133 -4.55 2.31 6.24
C ASP A 133 -4.63 3.49 5.24
N LEU A 134 -5.53 3.40 4.25
CA LEU A 134 -5.75 4.48 3.28
C LEU A 134 -6.72 5.56 3.78
N ALA A 135 -7.54 5.27 4.79
CA ALA A 135 -8.62 6.17 5.23
C ALA A 135 -8.10 7.54 5.67
N ASP A 136 -6.96 7.56 6.38
CA ASP A 136 -6.31 8.78 6.89
C ASP A 136 -5.83 9.72 5.76
N LEU A 137 -5.72 9.23 4.52
CA LEU A 137 -5.20 9.99 3.38
C LEU A 137 -6.30 10.54 2.46
N ILE A 138 -7.52 10.00 2.53
CA ILE A 138 -8.61 10.33 1.58
C ILE A 138 -8.99 11.82 1.64
N GLU A 139 -9.04 12.40 2.84
CA GLU A 139 -9.43 13.81 3.01
C GLU A 139 -8.49 14.80 2.28
N TYR A 140 -7.24 14.39 2.04
CA TYR A 140 -6.21 15.25 1.45
C TYR A 140 -5.85 14.86 0.01
N GLU A 141 -6.62 13.98 -0.62
CA GLU A 141 -6.29 13.42 -1.94
C GLU A 141 -6.24 14.48 -3.05
N ASP A 142 -7.07 15.52 -2.94
CA ASP A 142 -7.18 16.61 -3.91
C ASP A 142 -6.29 17.83 -3.58
N THR A 143 -5.93 18.01 -2.31
CA THR A 143 -5.17 19.18 -1.85
C THR A 143 -3.69 18.87 -1.62
N GLY A 144 -3.36 17.61 -1.37
CA GLY A 144 -2.07 17.21 -0.83
C GLY A 144 -1.91 17.57 0.65
N ILE A 145 -0.78 17.15 1.22
CA ILE A 145 -0.44 17.37 2.63
C ILE A 145 0.81 18.25 2.69
N PRO A 146 0.82 19.35 3.48
CA PRO A 146 1.96 20.23 3.61
C PRO A 146 3.26 19.47 3.92
N THR A 147 4.33 19.83 3.21
CA THR A 147 5.66 19.22 3.42
C THR A 147 6.36 19.83 4.64
N ALA A 148 7.33 19.11 5.23
CA ALA A 148 8.11 19.64 6.35
C ALA A 148 8.79 21.00 6.03
N PRO A 149 9.34 21.23 4.81
CA PRO A 149 9.79 22.56 4.40
C PRO A 149 8.68 23.62 4.35
N MET A 150 7.48 23.27 3.84
CA MET A 150 6.33 24.19 3.80
C MET A 150 5.85 24.55 5.21
N LEU A 151 5.78 23.57 6.11
CA LEU A 151 5.47 23.77 7.54
C LEU A 151 6.51 24.64 8.24
N THR A 152 7.79 24.46 7.91
CA THR A 152 8.87 25.29 8.47
C THR A 152 8.79 26.73 7.97
N ALA A 153 8.47 26.93 6.69
CA ALA A 153 8.32 28.25 6.09
C ALA A 153 7.11 29.00 6.66
N SER A 154 5.95 28.36 6.73
CA SER A 154 4.73 28.93 7.31
C SER A 154 4.88 29.23 8.79
N PHE A 155 5.56 28.37 9.56
CA PHE A 155 5.89 28.62 10.96
C PHE A 155 6.63 29.97 11.15
N GLY A 156 7.60 30.27 10.28
CA GLY A 156 8.35 31.52 10.35
C GLY A 156 7.47 32.76 10.17
N LEU A 157 6.53 32.70 9.23
CA LEU A 157 5.56 33.77 8.97
C LEU A 157 4.60 33.96 10.15
N LEU A 158 4.02 32.86 10.63
CA LEU A 158 3.07 32.86 11.76
C LEU A 158 3.74 33.30 13.07
N ARG A 159 5.02 32.98 13.28
CA ARG A 159 5.78 33.47 14.43
C ARG A 159 5.84 34.99 14.44
N ASP A 160 6.19 35.61 13.31
CA ASP A 160 6.34 37.05 13.23
C ASP A 160 4.98 37.75 13.44
N GLU A 161 3.90 37.17 12.92
CA GLU A 161 2.52 37.62 13.16
C GLU A 161 2.10 37.48 14.63
N ALA A 162 2.33 36.31 15.24
CA ALA A 162 1.98 36.03 16.63
C ALA A 162 2.72 36.92 17.63
N LEU A 163 3.98 37.30 17.33
CA LEU A 163 4.76 38.23 18.14
C LEU A 163 4.35 39.69 17.95
N ALA A 164 3.72 40.03 16.81
CA ALA A 164 3.16 41.35 16.54
C ALA A 164 1.73 41.53 17.09
N ALA A 165 1.03 40.44 17.40
CA ALA A 165 -0.33 40.46 17.91
C ALA A 165 -0.42 41.25 19.25
N PRO A 166 -1.40 42.15 19.41
CA PRO A 166 -1.65 42.79 20.69
C PRO A 166 -1.98 41.74 21.76
N SER A 167 -1.42 41.88 22.96
CA SER A 167 -1.89 41.09 24.10
C SER A 167 -3.32 41.51 24.43
N ASP A 168 -4.25 40.55 24.54
CA ASP A 168 -5.65 40.73 25.00
C ASP A 168 -5.77 41.21 26.47
N SER A 169 -4.75 41.90 26.98
CA SER A 169 -4.85 42.69 28.19
C SER A 169 -5.62 43.96 27.87
N GLU A 170 -6.95 43.90 27.84
CA GLU A 170 -7.76 45.12 27.97
C GLU A 170 -7.31 45.87 29.23
N PRO A 171 -6.75 47.09 29.12
CA PRO A 171 -6.60 47.92 30.29
C PRO A 171 -7.98 48.51 30.56
N ASP A 172 -8.57 48.08 31.67
CA ASP A 172 -9.70 48.72 32.34
C ASP A 172 -9.72 50.23 32.07
N LEU A 173 -10.53 50.65 31.09
CA LEU A 173 -10.58 52.03 30.60
C LEU A 173 -11.11 52.97 31.69
N LEU A 174 -11.73 52.43 32.74
CA LEU A 174 -12.20 53.16 33.91
C LEU A 174 -11.07 53.51 34.90
N GLY A 175 -9.93 52.80 34.87
CA GLY A 175 -8.75 53.13 35.67
C GLY A 175 -7.92 54.31 35.14
N ARG A 176 -8.12 54.73 33.88
CA ARG A 176 -7.34 55.82 33.26
C ARG A 176 -7.82 57.23 33.61
N LEU A 177 -9.03 57.39 34.14
CA LEU A 177 -9.55 58.72 34.50
C LEU A 177 -9.01 59.23 35.84
N LEU A 178 -8.49 58.36 36.71
CA LEU A 178 -7.98 58.76 38.03
C LEU A 178 -6.47 59.01 38.09
N GLY A 179 -5.74 58.87 36.97
CA GLY A 179 -4.27 58.86 36.95
C GLY A 179 -3.58 60.01 36.19
N SER A 180 -4.28 61.10 35.88
CA SER A 180 -3.71 62.21 35.08
C SER A 180 -3.00 63.25 35.95
N ALA A 181 -1.95 62.84 36.66
CA ALA A 181 -0.88 63.72 37.13
C ALA A 181 0.24 62.87 37.75
N GLN A 182 1.12 62.30 36.93
CA GLN A 182 2.57 62.23 37.14
C GLN A 182 3.22 61.26 36.13
N SER A 183 4.24 61.79 35.48
CA SER A 183 5.42 61.07 35.02
C SER A 183 5.30 60.13 33.80
N LEU A 184 5.88 60.62 32.72
CA LEU A 184 6.65 59.89 31.71
C LEU A 184 7.45 58.71 32.29
N VAL A 185 6.81 57.56 32.46
CA VAL A 185 7.46 56.25 32.49
C VAL A 185 6.50 55.26 31.82
N LYS A 186 6.82 54.84 30.59
CA LYS A 186 6.22 53.63 29.99
C LYS A 186 6.71 52.44 30.81
N VAL A 187 6.03 52.15 31.91
CA VAL A 187 6.22 50.89 32.63
C VAL A 187 5.49 49.82 31.83
N ARG A 188 6.24 49.17 30.93
CA ARG A 188 5.88 47.82 30.48
C ARG A 188 5.96 46.94 31.73
N ARG A 189 4.82 46.47 32.24
CA ARG A 189 4.77 45.61 33.42
C ARG A 189 5.43 44.28 33.05
N ILE A 190 6.71 44.17 33.34
CA ILE A 190 7.44 42.91 33.55
C ILE A 190 6.95 42.37 34.90
N GLY A 191 5.77 41.76 34.89
CA GLY A 191 5.24 40.99 36.00
C GLY A 191 4.74 39.68 35.43
N GLU A 192 5.36 38.57 35.83
CA GLU A 192 4.94 37.18 35.57
C GLU A 192 5.14 36.60 34.16
N ARG A 193 6.20 37.02 33.45
CA ARG A 193 6.83 36.09 32.49
C ARG A 193 7.90 35.33 33.26
N THR A 194 7.55 34.17 33.81
CA THR A 194 8.55 33.20 34.28
C THR A 194 9.55 33.01 33.13
N GLU A 195 10.83 33.32 33.37
CA GLU A 195 11.91 33.16 32.38
C GLU A 195 11.77 31.79 31.70
N GLY A 196 11.40 31.78 30.41
CA GLY A 196 11.29 30.56 29.61
C GLY A 196 9.89 30.18 29.09
N ASN A 197 8.79 30.72 29.60
CA ASN A 197 7.43 30.33 29.16
C ASN A 197 6.66 31.42 28.39
N GLY A 198 7.34 32.49 27.95
CA GLY A 198 6.72 33.48 27.07
C GLY A 198 6.47 32.93 25.66
N PRO A 199 5.51 33.48 24.89
CA PRO A 199 5.26 33.09 23.51
C PRO A 199 6.52 33.14 22.62
N ASP A 200 7.40 34.11 22.87
CA ASP A 200 8.71 34.25 22.22
C ASP A 200 9.65 33.08 22.53
N ALA A 201 9.73 32.67 23.80
CA ALA A 201 10.55 31.53 24.22
C ALA A 201 10.01 30.20 23.68
N ILE A 202 8.69 30.01 23.73
CA ILE A 202 8.00 28.83 23.17
C ILE A 202 8.27 28.72 21.67
N LEU A 203 8.02 29.79 20.90
CA LEU A 203 8.22 29.79 19.46
C LEU A 203 9.69 29.66 19.06
N ALA A 204 10.62 30.16 19.88
CA ALA A 204 12.05 29.94 19.66
C ALA A 204 12.43 28.45 19.80
N ARG A 205 11.92 27.74 20.82
CA ARG A 205 12.14 26.30 20.99
C ARG A 205 11.48 25.50 19.87
N ALA A 206 10.21 25.78 19.54
CA ALA A 206 9.50 25.15 18.44
C ALA A 206 10.28 25.30 17.12
N GLY A 207 10.74 26.52 16.80
CA GLY A 207 11.55 26.78 15.61
C GLY A 207 12.89 26.04 15.60
N ALA A 208 13.51 25.83 16.76
CA ALA A 208 14.72 25.00 16.88
C ALA A 208 14.43 23.51 16.62
N GLN A 209 13.30 22.98 17.13
CA GLN A 209 12.85 21.62 16.87
C GLN A 209 12.55 21.39 15.38
N LEU A 210 11.87 22.33 14.71
CA LEU A 210 11.59 22.26 13.26
C LEU A 210 12.88 22.20 12.44
N LYS A 211 13.87 23.05 12.77
CA LYS A 211 15.19 23.02 12.11
C LYS A 211 15.93 21.70 12.32
N ALA A 212 15.67 21.02 13.43
CA ALA A 212 16.21 19.69 13.73
C ALA A 212 15.39 18.55 13.11
N GLY A 213 14.34 18.84 12.32
CA GLY A 213 13.45 17.83 11.74
C GLY A 213 12.48 17.18 12.73
N LYS A 214 12.34 17.75 13.94
CA LYS A 214 11.52 17.20 15.03
C LYS A 214 10.14 17.85 15.04
N LEU A 215 9.34 17.55 14.02
CA LEU A 215 8.00 18.14 13.86
C LEU A 215 7.09 17.88 15.07
N HIS A 216 7.05 16.65 15.58
CA HIS A 216 6.25 16.28 16.75
C HIS A 216 6.59 17.11 18.00
N GLU A 217 7.90 17.30 18.25
CA GLU A 217 8.34 18.12 19.40
C GLU A 217 8.09 19.61 19.17
N ALA A 218 8.10 20.08 17.92
CA ALA A 218 7.70 21.44 17.62
C ALA A 218 6.22 21.69 17.89
N VAL A 219 5.34 20.75 17.49
CA VAL A 219 3.89 20.83 17.77
C VAL A 219 3.64 20.94 19.27
N LYS A 220 4.25 20.08 20.08
CA LYS A 220 4.14 20.12 21.56
C LYS A 220 4.56 21.45 22.19
N GLU A 221 5.54 22.14 21.59
CA GLU A 221 5.93 23.47 22.06
C GLU A 221 4.85 24.50 21.70
N VAL A 222 4.39 24.51 20.45
CA VAL A 222 3.37 25.46 19.97
C VAL A 222 2.03 25.28 20.69
N GLU A 223 1.66 24.05 21.07
CA GLU A 223 0.46 23.76 21.87
C GLU A 223 0.48 24.40 23.27
N GLN A 224 1.64 24.84 23.77
CA GLN A 224 1.74 25.58 25.03
C GLN A 224 1.41 27.07 24.88
N LEU A 225 1.19 27.56 23.65
CA LEU A 225 0.74 28.93 23.44
C LEU A 225 -0.70 29.10 23.94
N ASP A 226 -0.95 30.28 24.50
CA ASP A 226 -2.28 30.70 24.91
C ASP A 226 -2.69 32.00 24.20
N GLY A 227 -3.99 32.29 24.18
CA GLY A 227 -4.53 33.57 23.71
C GLY A 227 -4.40 33.78 22.19
N PRO A 228 -4.17 35.03 21.72
CA PRO A 228 -4.07 35.33 20.29
C PRO A 228 -3.01 34.51 19.54
N PRO A 229 -1.77 34.31 20.05
CA PRO A 229 -0.78 33.45 19.40
C PRO A 229 -1.27 32.01 19.16
N ALA A 230 -1.97 31.41 20.12
CA ALA A 230 -2.52 30.05 19.97
C ALA A 230 -3.52 29.96 18.82
N ARG A 231 -4.40 30.96 18.69
CA ARG A 231 -5.40 31.02 17.61
C ARG A 231 -4.75 31.16 16.23
N ILE A 232 -3.67 31.94 16.13
CA ILE A 232 -2.90 32.11 14.88
C ILE A 232 -2.27 30.77 14.44
N PHE A 233 -1.78 29.98 15.40
CA PHE A 233 -1.12 28.71 15.12
C PHE A 233 -2.05 27.51 14.95
N GLY A 234 -3.35 27.62 15.26
CA GLY A 234 -4.31 26.52 15.15
C GLY A 234 -4.25 25.75 13.82
N PRO A 235 -4.45 26.43 12.66
CA PRO A 235 -4.36 25.77 11.35
C PRO A 235 -2.99 25.13 11.07
N TRP A 236 -1.90 25.71 11.58
CA TRP A 236 -0.56 25.14 11.42
C TRP A 236 -0.36 23.87 12.24
N ILE A 237 -0.96 23.80 13.44
CA ILE A 237 -0.97 22.58 14.25
C ILE A 237 -1.72 21.48 13.51
N ASP A 238 -2.91 21.78 12.96
CA ASP A 238 -3.72 20.82 12.21
C ASP A 238 -2.95 20.25 11.02
N ASP A 239 -2.31 21.11 10.21
CA ASP A 239 -1.46 20.69 9.09
C ASP A 239 -0.27 19.84 9.54
N ALA A 240 0.35 20.18 10.68
CA ALA A 240 1.49 19.46 11.23
C ALA A 240 1.11 18.06 11.76
N LEU A 241 -0.04 17.94 12.45
CA LEU A 241 -0.59 16.67 12.90
C LEU A 241 -0.97 15.78 11.72
N THR A 242 -1.66 16.35 10.73
CA THR A 242 -1.97 15.68 9.45
C THR A 242 -0.70 15.10 8.81
N ARG A 243 0.39 15.87 8.80
CA ARG A 243 1.66 15.38 8.25
C ARG A 243 2.25 14.22 9.06
N LEU A 244 2.11 14.23 10.38
CA LEU A 244 2.58 13.14 11.24
C LEU A 244 1.75 11.86 11.02
N ASP A 245 0.43 12.00 10.88
CA ASP A 245 -0.47 10.89 10.62
C ASP A 245 -0.19 10.26 9.25
N ALA A 246 -0.02 11.08 8.22
CA ALA A 246 0.34 10.60 6.88
C ALA A 246 1.68 9.86 6.86
N ASN A 247 2.70 10.36 7.58
CA ASN A 247 3.97 9.66 7.70
C ASN A 247 3.78 8.28 8.37
N SER A 248 2.93 8.21 9.39
CA SER A 248 2.63 6.97 10.11
C SER A 248 1.86 5.98 9.24
N ALA A 249 0.87 6.45 8.48
CA ALA A 249 0.12 5.63 7.51
C ALA A 249 1.05 5.04 6.43
N LEU A 250 1.92 5.86 5.85
CA LEU A 250 2.91 5.40 4.86
C LEU A 250 3.87 4.35 5.45
N GLN A 251 4.26 4.48 6.71
CA GLN A 251 5.11 3.50 7.39
C GLN A 251 4.38 2.18 7.59
N ARG A 252 3.12 2.20 8.07
CA ARG A 252 2.30 0.98 8.23
C ARG A 252 2.12 0.24 6.91
N LEU A 253 1.81 0.97 5.84
CA LEU A 253 1.71 0.43 4.48
C LEU A 253 3.02 -0.21 4.03
N GLN A 254 4.16 0.46 4.24
CA GLN A 254 5.47 -0.10 3.91
C GLN A 254 5.74 -1.40 4.66
N ASP A 255 5.45 -1.45 5.96
CA ASP A 255 5.68 -2.63 6.79
C ASP A 255 4.77 -3.80 6.37
N ALA A 256 3.50 -3.52 6.08
CA ALA A 256 2.56 -4.51 5.53
C ALA A 256 3.05 -5.08 4.18
N LEU A 257 3.58 -4.23 3.31
CA LEU A 257 4.18 -4.64 2.04
C LEU A 257 5.41 -5.53 2.27
N LEU A 258 6.31 -5.16 3.16
CA LEU A 258 7.50 -5.97 3.47
C LEU A 258 7.13 -7.34 4.02
N VAL A 259 6.15 -7.43 4.92
CA VAL A 259 5.62 -8.71 5.43
C VAL A 259 5.06 -9.54 4.28
N SER A 260 4.29 -8.94 3.39
CA SER A 260 3.73 -9.63 2.21
C SER A 260 4.82 -10.15 1.26
N LEU A 261 5.96 -9.46 1.15
CA LEU A 261 7.07 -9.86 0.29
C LEU A 261 7.88 -11.01 0.90
N VAL A 262 8.13 -10.98 2.21
CA VAL A 262 8.90 -12.01 2.92
C VAL A 262 8.11 -13.33 3.09
N GLY A 263 6.78 -13.26 3.23
CA GLY A 263 5.91 -14.44 3.43
C GLY A 263 5.97 -15.48 2.30
N SER A 264 6.48 -15.15 1.10
CA SER A 264 6.70 -16.13 0.01
C SER A 264 8.08 -16.79 0.01
N GLY A 265 9.05 -16.28 0.77
CA GLY A 265 10.43 -16.78 0.75
C GLY A 265 10.68 -18.05 1.56
N SER A 266 9.74 -18.48 2.42
CA SER A 266 9.95 -19.57 3.39
C SER A 266 9.44 -20.95 2.92
N GLY A 267 9.02 -21.11 1.66
CA GLY A 267 8.58 -22.40 1.09
C GLY A 267 9.70 -23.34 0.62
N GLY A 268 10.97 -22.92 0.71
CA GLY A 268 12.12 -23.75 0.34
C GLY A 268 12.36 -24.86 1.36
N LYS A 269 11.84 -26.06 1.07
CA LYS A 269 12.12 -27.33 1.76
C LYS A 269 13.59 -27.42 2.19
N PRO A 270 13.93 -27.62 3.49
CA PRO A 270 15.31 -27.81 3.91
C PRO A 270 15.87 -29.06 3.24
N ALA A 271 17.00 -28.90 2.56
CA ALA A 271 17.78 -30.02 2.02
C ALA A 271 18.16 -30.95 3.18
N ALA A 272 17.73 -32.21 3.07
CA ALA A 272 18.10 -33.24 4.01
C ALA A 272 19.62 -33.42 3.98
N GLU A 273 20.22 -33.20 5.14
CA GLU A 273 21.61 -33.46 5.48
C GLU A 273 21.92 -34.97 5.26
N PRO A 274 22.93 -35.34 4.46
CA PRO A 274 23.31 -36.74 4.32
C PRO A 274 23.91 -37.21 5.65
N LYS A 275 23.31 -38.27 6.22
CA LYS A 275 23.91 -39.03 7.31
C LYS A 275 25.15 -39.71 6.75
N ASP A 276 26.32 -39.34 7.25
CA ASP A 276 27.55 -40.08 7.03
C ASP A 276 27.37 -41.50 7.55
N GLU A 277 27.37 -42.43 6.60
CA GLU A 277 27.28 -43.86 6.80
C GLU A 277 28.65 -44.35 7.27
N GLU A 278 28.64 -44.79 8.52
CA GLU A 278 29.62 -45.60 9.22
C GLU A 278 30.12 -46.76 8.33
N THR A 279 31.39 -46.72 7.93
CA THR A 279 32.09 -47.91 7.42
C THR A 279 33.15 -48.34 8.42
N GLU A 280 32.90 -49.49 9.04
CA GLU A 280 33.90 -50.42 9.60
C GLU A 280 35.00 -50.78 8.58
#